data_AF-A0A1I2N4P4-F1
#
_entry.id   AF-A0A1I2N4P4-F1
#
_cell.length_a   1.000
_cell.length_b   1.000
_cell.length_c   1.000
_cell.angle_alpha   90.00
_cell.angle_beta   90.00
_cell.angle_gamma   90.00
#
_symmetry.space_group_name_H-M   'P 1'
#
loop_
_entity.id
_entity.type
_entity.pdbx_description
1 polymer ?
#
loop_
_entity_poly.entity_id
_entity_poly.type
_entity_poly.pdbx_seq_one_letter_code
_entity_poly.pdbx_strand_id
1 'polypeptide(L)'
;MNADKQQSNPLNQLRHQQPDALIDEWNQICQNDRERALTWINDPKLEFPVLYMLREQLETRDEDLDPRARIALAQIRNVLQGADIGVTKVASFATQHDEVVGAMHWMLNTGWKNIVSTDFTQVIDQTAINFLHTYHENWLKEMVDLVLYRYKNKSQRHYLICAMWETADPICLVYLSNYLLSDQSVESNYARRTLAFIPEVRHALDNQSAMLAFETWYEENAHFLVYTGETNDAVPGGRPYRIHYSAKYLGKIVSPRSGEPIQVLLSNEKKNYFEFIKLPIRLQISLSAYSSLLRKQQPKIWRGWVVQPIKEQLQSISTPAHGRYNL
;
A
#
# COMPACT_ATOMS: atom_id res chain seq x y z
N MET A 1 11.54 23.22 -18.83
CA MET A 1 11.98 21.81 -18.90
C MET A 1 13.29 21.73 -19.68
N ASN A 2 14.46 21.91 -19.07
CA ASN A 2 15.79 21.60 -19.67
C ASN A 2 16.97 21.88 -18.70
N ALA A 3 16.84 21.53 -17.42
CA ALA A 3 17.96 21.57 -16.47
C ALA A 3 18.41 20.17 -16.01
N ASP A 4 17.54 19.15 -16.05
CA ASP A 4 17.87 17.80 -15.55
C ASP A 4 18.59 16.88 -16.54
N LYS A 5 18.77 17.28 -17.81
CA LYS A 5 19.47 16.44 -18.80
C LYS A 5 21.00 16.46 -18.66
N GLN A 6 21.57 17.34 -17.84
CA GLN A 6 23.02 17.60 -17.83
C GLN A 6 23.83 16.75 -16.84
N GLN A 7 23.22 15.77 -16.17
CA GLN A 7 23.93 15.01 -15.14
C GLN A 7 23.44 13.55 -14.98
N SER A 8 22.89 12.97 -16.04
CA SER A 8 22.49 11.55 -16.08
C SER A 8 23.70 10.66 -16.39
N ASN A 9 23.84 9.56 -15.66
CA ASN A 9 24.82 8.52 -15.94
C ASN A 9 24.79 8.09 -17.43
N PRO A 10 25.93 7.90 -18.11
CA PRO A 10 25.99 7.56 -19.53
C PRO A 10 25.27 6.25 -19.89
N LEU A 11 25.33 5.24 -19.01
CA LEU A 11 24.65 3.97 -19.24
C LEU A 11 23.12 4.11 -19.14
N ASN A 12 22.60 5.01 -18.29
CA ASN A 12 21.17 5.33 -18.29
C ASN A 12 20.75 5.95 -19.62
N GLN A 13 21.54 6.90 -20.14
CA GLN A 13 21.25 7.54 -21.43
C GLN A 13 21.25 6.52 -22.56
N LEU A 14 22.25 5.63 -22.56
CA LEU A 14 22.35 4.56 -23.54
C LEU A 14 21.15 3.61 -23.48
N ARG A 15 20.75 3.16 -22.29
CA ARG A 15 19.53 2.34 -22.10
C ARG A 15 18.28 3.02 -22.66
N HIS A 16 18.12 4.32 -22.44
CA HIS A 16 16.95 5.05 -22.93
C HIS A 16 16.93 5.23 -24.45
N GLN A 17 18.09 5.38 -25.08
CA GLN A 17 18.19 5.65 -26.52
C GLN A 17 18.27 4.36 -27.34
N GLN A 18 19.05 3.39 -26.88
CA GLN A 18 19.40 2.15 -27.58
C GLN A 18 19.54 1.00 -26.56
N PRO A 19 18.42 0.51 -25.97
CA PRO A 19 18.46 -0.52 -24.94
C PRO A 19 19.15 -1.80 -25.41
N ASP A 20 19.00 -2.16 -26.69
CA ASP A 20 19.59 -3.38 -27.27
C ASP A 20 21.11 -3.30 -27.40
N ALA A 21 21.68 -2.09 -27.54
CA ALA A 21 23.12 -1.87 -27.66
C ALA A 21 23.85 -1.82 -26.31
N LEU A 22 23.11 -1.75 -25.20
CA LEU A 22 23.68 -1.52 -23.86
C LEU A 22 24.74 -2.55 -23.48
N ILE A 23 24.49 -3.83 -23.78
CA ILE A 23 25.40 -4.93 -23.44
C ILE A 23 26.67 -4.86 -24.28
N ASP A 24 26.55 -4.61 -25.58
CA ASP A 24 27.69 -4.58 -26.50
C ASP A 24 28.61 -3.39 -26.19
N GLU A 25 28.03 -2.21 -25.96
CA GLU A 25 28.76 -1.01 -25.55
C GLU A 25 29.43 -1.20 -24.19
N TRP A 26 28.74 -1.80 -23.22
CA TRP A 26 29.33 -2.13 -21.92
C TRP A 26 30.57 -3.03 -22.07
N ASN A 27 30.47 -4.07 -22.91
CA ASN A 27 31.60 -4.98 -23.18
C ASN A 27 32.78 -4.24 -23.83
N GLN A 28 32.52 -3.32 -24.77
CA GLN A 28 33.56 -2.51 -25.40
C GLN A 28 34.25 -1.58 -24.38
N ILE A 29 33.48 -0.94 -23.50
CA ILE A 29 34.04 -0.05 -22.46
C ILE A 29 34.89 -0.86 -21.48
N CYS A 30 34.43 -2.04 -21.05
CA CYS A 30 35.22 -2.92 -20.20
C CYS A 30 36.55 -3.36 -20.83
N GLN A 31 36.61 -3.52 -22.15
CA GLN A 31 37.83 -3.89 -22.87
C GLN A 31 38.78 -2.71 -23.07
N ASN A 32 38.24 -1.53 -23.38
CA ASN A 32 39.02 -0.36 -23.77
C ASN A 32 39.45 0.50 -22.57
N ASP A 33 38.63 0.59 -21.52
CA ASP A 33 38.83 1.50 -20.40
C ASP A 33 38.15 0.98 -19.11
N ARG A 34 38.88 0.13 -18.37
CA ARG A 34 38.37 -0.51 -17.15
C ARG A 34 38.02 0.51 -16.06
N GLU A 35 38.84 1.54 -15.84
CA GLU A 35 38.58 2.56 -14.81
C GLU A 35 37.29 3.32 -15.08
N ARG A 36 37.04 3.65 -16.36
CA ARG A 36 35.79 4.28 -16.78
C ARG A 36 34.60 3.35 -16.61
N ALA A 37 34.73 2.06 -16.94
CA ALA A 37 33.67 1.07 -16.69
C ALA A 37 33.29 1.02 -15.20
N LEU A 38 34.28 0.95 -14.31
CA LEU A 38 34.08 0.96 -12.86
C LEU A 38 33.42 2.25 -12.36
N THR A 39 33.87 3.39 -12.88
CA THR A 39 33.30 4.70 -12.54
C THR A 39 31.82 4.77 -12.93
N TRP A 40 31.45 4.22 -14.09
CA TRP A 40 30.09 4.28 -14.61
C TRP A 40 29.13 3.33 -13.90
N ILE A 41 29.56 2.11 -13.57
CA ILE A 41 28.70 1.13 -12.89
C ILE A 41 28.52 1.45 -11.39
N ASN A 42 29.52 2.05 -10.75
CA ASN A 42 29.45 2.45 -9.34
C ASN A 42 28.95 3.89 -9.16
N ASP A 43 28.46 4.55 -10.21
CA ASP A 43 27.91 5.89 -10.12
C ASP A 43 26.63 5.89 -9.26
N PRO A 44 26.52 6.77 -8.23
CA PRO A 44 25.30 6.92 -7.44
C PRO A 44 24.03 7.17 -8.28
N LYS A 45 24.17 7.74 -9.48
CA LYS A 45 23.06 8.06 -10.39
C LYS A 45 22.70 6.95 -11.37
N LEU A 46 23.40 5.82 -11.36
CA LEU A 46 23.00 4.66 -12.15
C LEU A 46 21.56 4.26 -11.76
N GLU A 47 20.73 3.95 -12.75
CA GLU A 47 19.38 3.42 -12.52
C GLU A 47 19.39 1.90 -12.46
N PHE A 48 18.56 1.32 -11.61
CA PHE A 48 18.48 -0.13 -11.42
C PHE A 48 18.19 -0.94 -12.71
N PRO A 49 17.32 -0.50 -13.64
CA PRO A 49 17.14 -1.20 -14.91
C PRO A 49 18.44 -1.43 -15.69
N VAL A 50 19.40 -0.50 -15.62
CA VAL A 50 20.71 -0.67 -16.27
C VAL A 50 21.49 -1.80 -15.60
N LEU A 51 21.61 -1.76 -14.28
CA LEU A 51 22.30 -2.81 -13.51
C LEU A 51 21.66 -4.19 -13.78
N TYR A 52 20.33 -4.25 -13.82
CA TYR A 52 19.62 -5.49 -14.11
C TYR A 52 19.90 -6.04 -15.52
N MET A 53 19.96 -5.18 -16.53
CA MET A 53 20.26 -5.58 -17.90
C MET A 53 21.70 -6.09 -18.05
N LEU A 54 22.62 -5.56 -17.25
CA LEU A 54 24.04 -5.95 -17.23
C LEU A 54 24.38 -7.07 -16.23
N ARG A 55 23.40 -7.62 -15.50
CA ARG A 55 23.64 -8.52 -14.36
C ARG A 55 24.56 -9.70 -14.69
N GLU A 56 24.41 -10.32 -15.86
CA GLU A 56 25.20 -11.50 -16.27
C GLU A 56 26.68 -11.14 -16.42
N GLN A 57 26.98 -9.95 -16.95
CA GLN A 57 28.35 -9.45 -17.10
C GLN A 57 28.95 -9.04 -15.76
N LEU A 58 28.12 -8.60 -14.80
CA LEU A 58 28.53 -8.13 -13.49
C LEU A 58 28.74 -9.27 -12.48
N GLU A 59 28.08 -10.42 -12.63
CA GLU A 59 28.26 -11.58 -11.74
C GLU A 59 29.71 -12.10 -11.71
N THR A 60 30.44 -11.94 -12.82
CA THR A 60 31.87 -12.32 -12.90
C THR A 60 32.83 -11.30 -12.26
N ARG A 61 32.31 -10.18 -11.72
CA ARG A 61 33.07 -9.01 -11.27
C ARG A 61 32.60 -8.47 -9.91
N ASP A 62 32.16 -9.34 -9.01
CA ASP A 62 31.57 -8.93 -7.72
C ASP A 62 32.49 -8.05 -6.85
N GLU A 63 33.81 -8.28 -6.89
CA GLU A 63 34.79 -7.51 -6.10
C GLU A 63 34.91 -6.03 -6.51
N ASP A 64 34.57 -5.72 -7.77
CA ASP A 64 34.70 -4.40 -8.38
C ASP A 64 33.50 -3.47 -8.10
N LEU A 65 32.43 -4.01 -7.51
CA LEU A 65 31.15 -3.32 -7.33
C LEU A 65 31.03 -2.64 -5.97
N ASP A 66 30.27 -1.54 -5.90
CA ASP A 66 29.88 -0.95 -4.62
C ASP A 66 28.90 -1.88 -3.85
N PRO A 67 28.73 -1.71 -2.52
CA PRO A 67 27.80 -2.53 -1.74
C PRO A 67 26.36 -2.50 -2.27
N ARG A 68 25.89 -1.34 -2.77
CA ARG A 68 24.53 -1.16 -3.28
C ARG A 68 24.26 -2.05 -4.49
N ALA A 69 25.19 -2.10 -5.45
CA ALA A 69 25.12 -2.93 -6.65
C ALA A 69 25.18 -4.42 -6.28
N ARG A 70 26.08 -4.80 -5.36
CA ARG A 70 26.18 -6.20 -4.88
C ARG A 70 24.91 -6.67 -4.20
N ILE A 71 24.32 -5.85 -3.33
CA ILE A 71 23.04 -6.16 -2.67
C ILE A 71 21.93 -6.32 -3.71
N ALA A 72 21.87 -5.44 -4.71
CA ALA A 72 20.86 -5.55 -5.78
C ALA A 72 21.02 -6.83 -6.61
N LEU A 73 22.24 -7.23 -6.96
CA LEU A 73 22.52 -8.51 -7.64
C LEU A 73 22.17 -9.72 -6.76
N ALA A 74 22.47 -9.66 -5.45
CA ALA A 74 22.05 -10.69 -4.50
C ALA A 74 20.51 -10.79 -4.42
N GLN A 75 19.80 -9.65 -4.39
CA GLN A 75 18.34 -9.63 -4.40
C GLN A 75 17.78 -10.22 -5.70
N ILE A 76 18.36 -9.91 -6.86
CA ILE A 76 17.97 -10.54 -8.15
C ILE A 76 18.09 -12.06 -8.06
N ARG A 77 19.24 -12.58 -7.61
CA ARG A 77 19.47 -14.03 -7.45
C ARG A 77 18.46 -14.65 -6.48
N ASN A 78 18.25 -14.04 -5.33
CA ASN A 78 17.29 -14.53 -4.33
C ASN A 78 15.87 -14.68 -4.88
N VAL A 79 15.43 -13.72 -5.70
CA VAL A 79 14.09 -13.75 -6.28
C VAL A 79 13.98 -14.77 -7.43
N LEU A 80 15.01 -14.89 -8.27
CA LEU A 80 14.94 -15.70 -9.49
C LEU A 80 15.39 -17.16 -9.29
N GLN A 81 16.32 -17.42 -8.38
CA GLN A 81 16.97 -18.73 -8.20
C GLN A 81 16.68 -19.37 -6.84
N GLY A 82 16.12 -18.62 -5.88
CA GLY A 82 15.94 -19.08 -4.50
C GLY A 82 17.15 -18.76 -3.62
N ALA A 83 16.97 -18.87 -2.29
CA ALA A 83 17.74 -18.13 -1.30
C ALA A 83 19.25 -18.43 -1.25
N ASP A 84 20.04 -17.37 -1.42
CA ASP A 84 21.27 -17.11 -0.70
C ASP A 84 21.32 -15.60 -0.40
N ILE A 85 20.86 -15.20 0.79
CA ILE A 85 20.94 -13.81 1.21
C ILE A 85 22.44 -13.49 1.30
N GLY A 86 22.95 -12.68 0.37
CA GLY A 86 24.36 -12.28 0.23
C GLY A 86 24.85 -11.41 1.39
N VAL A 87 24.52 -11.78 2.62
CA VAL A 87 24.93 -11.14 3.86
C VAL A 87 26.39 -11.46 4.10
N THR A 88 27.23 -10.45 4.03
CA THR A 88 28.65 -10.55 4.39
C THR A 88 28.78 -10.70 5.90
N LYS A 89 29.31 -11.84 6.37
CA LYS A 89 29.44 -12.21 7.80
C LYS A 89 30.26 -11.23 8.68
N VAL A 90 30.81 -10.16 8.12
CA VAL A 90 31.80 -9.27 8.77
C VAL A 90 31.21 -7.93 9.21
N ALA A 91 30.08 -7.49 8.63
CA ALA A 91 29.46 -6.20 8.97
C ALA A 91 28.49 -6.30 10.17
N SER A 92 28.29 -5.18 10.87
CA SER A 92 27.28 -5.09 11.93
C SER A 92 25.87 -5.21 11.35
N PHE A 93 24.95 -5.83 12.09
CA PHE A 93 23.57 -6.01 11.64
C PHE A 93 22.88 -4.68 11.26
N ALA A 94 23.12 -3.61 12.02
CA ALA A 94 22.54 -2.29 11.74
C ALA A 94 23.05 -1.72 10.42
N THR A 95 24.36 -1.78 10.17
CA THR A 95 24.96 -1.33 8.91
C THR A 95 24.43 -2.13 7.72
N GLN A 96 24.30 -3.46 7.87
CA GLN A 96 23.72 -4.32 6.84
C GLN A 96 22.26 -3.97 6.56
N HIS A 97 21.48 -3.67 7.60
CA HIS A 97 20.09 -3.25 7.43
C HIS A 97 19.98 -1.96 6.61
N ASP A 98 20.72 -0.91 6.99
CA ASP A 98 20.68 0.38 6.30
C ASP A 98 21.14 0.29 4.84
N GLU A 99 22.20 -0.48 4.56
CA GLU A 99 22.68 -0.71 3.20
C GLU A 99 21.65 -1.47 2.35
N VAL A 100 21.00 -2.48 2.93
CA VAL A 100 19.98 -3.26 2.22
C VAL A 100 18.73 -2.43 1.94
N VAL A 101 18.23 -1.71 2.94
CA VAL A 101 17.10 -0.78 2.77
C VAL A 101 17.44 0.29 1.72
N GLY A 102 18.63 0.89 1.79
CA GLY A 102 19.10 1.87 0.82
C GLY A 102 19.15 1.33 -0.61
N ALA A 103 19.67 0.12 -0.80
CA ALA A 103 19.72 -0.55 -2.09
C ALA A 103 18.32 -0.89 -2.62
N MET A 104 17.44 -1.47 -1.81
CA MET A 104 16.06 -1.78 -2.20
C MET A 104 15.27 -0.52 -2.55
N HIS A 105 15.41 0.55 -1.77
CA HIS A 105 14.78 1.83 -2.06
C HIS A 105 15.25 2.41 -3.41
N TRP A 106 16.55 2.32 -3.71
CA TRP A 106 17.10 2.69 -5.02
C TRP A 106 16.55 1.83 -6.16
N MET A 107 16.50 0.51 -5.98
CA MET A 107 15.94 -0.44 -6.94
C MET A 107 14.49 -0.09 -7.29
N LEU A 108 13.69 0.19 -6.25
CA LEU A 108 12.29 0.56 -6.42
C LEU A 108 12.19 1.90 -7.12
N ASN A 109 12.77 2.98 -6.58
CA ASN A 109 12.61 4.35 -7.09
C ASN A 109 13.03 4.53 -8.56
N THR A 110 14.04 3.80 -9.01
CA THR A 110 14.53 3.89 -10.39
C THR A 110 13.95 2.80 -11.30
N GLY A 111 13.45 1.71 -10.73
CA GLY A 111 13.03 0.52 -11.46
C GLY A 111 11.54 0.39 -11.71
N TRP A 112 10.69 0.81 -10.77
CA TRP A 112 9.29 0.33 -10.72
C TRP A 112 8.42 0.73 -11.93
N LYS A 113 8.73 1.87 -12.57
CA LYS A 113 8.07 2.38 -13.79
C LYS A 113 8.62 1.81 -15.10
N ASN A 114 9.44 0.75 -15.04
CA ASN A 114 9.98 0.09 -16.22
C ASN A 114 9.42 -1.33 -16.33
N ILE A 115 9.30 -1.82 -17.56
CA ILE A 115 8.97 -3.22 -17.87
C ILE A 115 10.06 -3.70 -18.82
N VAL A 116 11.11 -4.30 -18.26
CA VAL A 116 12.26 -4.84 -19.02
C VAL A 116 11.99 -6.29 -19.43
N SER A 117 11.54 -7.11 -18.48
CA SER A 117 11.13 -8.50 -18.69
C SER A 117 10.15 -8.94 -17.59
N THR A 118 9.62 -10.16 -17.71
CA THR A 118 8.82 -10.80 -16.65
C THR A 118 9.62 -10.96 -15.37
N ASP A 119 10.88 -11.38 -15.48
CA ASP A 119 11.78 -11.60 -14.36
C ASP A 119 12.12 -10.28 -13.66
N PHE A 120 12.35 -9.21 -14.43
CA PHE A 120 12.55 -7.87 -13.87
C PHE A 120 11.33 -7.42 -13.06
N THR A 121 10.14 -7.68 -13.61
CA THR A 121 8.88 -7.36 -12.94
C THR A 121 8.76 -8.12 -11.62
N GLN A 122 9.08 -9.42 -11.61
CA GLN A 122 9.09 -10.24 -10.40
C GLN A 122 10.10 -9.73 -9.36
N VAL A 123 11.30 -9.33 -9.79
CA VAL A 123 12.32 -8.74 -8.89
C VAL A 123 11.81 -7.45 -8.24
N ILE A 124 11.23 -6.53 -9.02
CA ILE A 124 10.65 -5.30 -8.47
C ILE A 124 9.53 -5.62 -7.49
N ASP A 125 8.61 -6.51 -7.89
CA ASP A 125 7.42 -6.80 -7.09
C ASP A 125 7.81 -7.47 -5.75
N GLN A 126 8.72 -8.45 -5.77
CA GLN A 126 9.22 -9.08 -4.54
C GLN A 126 10.04 -8.11 -3.69
N THR A 127 10.80 -7.21 -4.31
CA THR A 127 11.54 -6.17 -3.57
C THR A 127 10.57 -5.22 -2.86
N ALA A 128 9.48 -4.81 -3.50
CA ALA A 128 8.45 -3.97 -2.90
C ALA A 128 7.75 -4.68 -1.71
N ILE A 129 7.47 -5.97 -1.85
CA ILE A 129 6.88 -6.80 -0.79
C ILE A 129 7.85 -6.89 0.41
N ASN A 130 9.11 -7.20 0.18
CA ASN A 130 10.12 -7.28 1.24
C ASN A 130 10.31 -5.93 1.93
N PHE A 131 10.39 -4.84 1.17
CA PHE A 131 10.56 -3.49 1.69
C PHE A 131 9.44 -3.14 2.70
N LEU A 132 8.19 -3.49 2.35
CA LEU A 132 7.02 -3.21 3.18
C LEU A 132 6.85 -4.17 4.38
N HIS A 133 7.05 -5.48 4.17
CA HIS A 133 6.70 -6.51 5.17
C HIS A 133 7.88 -7.08 5.94
N THR A 134 9.08 -7.10 5.36
CA THR A 134 10.29 -7.62 6.00
C THR A 134 11.08 -6.51 6.67
N TYR A 135 11.22 -5.36 5.99
CA TYR A 135 11.96 -4.22 6.50
C TYR A 135 11.07 -3.16 7.16
N HIS A 136 9.74 -3.30 7.05
CA HIS A 136 8.75 -2.39 7.65
C HIS A 136 8.90 -0.93 7.22
N GLU A 137 9.41 -0.70 6.01
CA GLU A 137 9.56 0.64 5.45
C GLU A 137 8.24 1.20 4.97
N ASN A 138 8.04 2.50 5.16
CA ASN A 138 6.83 3.18 4.73
C ASN A 138 6.85 3.43 3.22
N TRP A 139 6.28 2.50 2.46
CA TRP A 139 6.21 2.55 0.99
C TRP A 139 4.80 2.21 0.46
N LEU A 140 3.79 2.37 1.31
CA LEU A 140 2.42 1.93 1.00
C LEU A 140 1.77 2.77 -0.11
N LYS A 141 2.11 4.06 -0.20
CA LYS A 141 1.63 4.92 -1.29
C LYS A 141 2.19 4.47 -2.63
N GLU A 142 3.51 4.29 -2.69
CA GLU A 142 4.20 3.84 -3.90
C GLU A 142 3.82 2.40 -4.27
N MET A 143 3.48 1.55 -3.29
CA MET A 143 2.88 0.24 -3.54
C MET A 143 1.53 0.36 -4.28
N VAL A 144 0.67 1.31 -3.90
CA VAL A 144 -0.57 1.60 -4.64
C VAL A 144 -0.24 2.08 -6.06
N ASP A 145 0.70 3.01 -6.20
CA ASP A 145 1.13 3.52 -7.50
C ASP A 145 1.65 2.38 -8.41
N LEU A 146 2.40 1.43 -7.83
CA LEU A 146 2.91 0.24 -8.50
C LEU A 146 1.79 -0.71 -8.93
N VAL A 147 0.82 -1.02 -8.05
CA VAL A 147 -0.35 -1.85 -8.38
C VAL A 147 -1.13 -1.28 -9.55
N LEU A 148 -1.39 0.03 -9.54
CA LEU A 148 -2.09 0.75 -10.61
C LEU A 148 -1.28 0.72 -11.92
N TYR A 149 0.03 0.91 -11.84
CA TYR A 149 0.92 0.81 -12.99
C TYR A 149 0.92 -0.60 -13.59
N ARG A 150 0.97 -1.66 -12.77
CA ARG A 150 0.87 -3.05 -13.25
C ARG A 150 -0.48 -3.30 -13.91
N TYR A 151 -1.58 -2.82 -13.30
CA TYR A 151 -2.92 -2.96 -13.87
C TYR A 151 -3.04 -2.28 -15.24
N LYS A 152 -2.59 -1.02 -15.34
CA LYS A 152 -2.61 -0.24 -16.59
C LYS A 152 -1.85 -0.93 -17.72
N ASN A 153 -0.72 -1.56 -17.40
CA ASN A 153 0.12 -2.26 -18.36
C ASN A 153 -0.24 -3.75 -18.54
N LYS A 154 -1.39 -4.20 -18.03
CA LYS A 154 -1.87 -5.61 -18.11
C LYS A 154 -0.88 -6.64 -17.56
N SER A 155 -0.07 -6.24 -16.58
CA SER A 155 0.89 -7.12 -15.90
C SER A 155 0.26 -7.82 -14.69
N GLN A 156 0.92 -8.87 -14.21
CA GLN A 156 0.58 -9.56 -12.97
C GLN A 156 0.74 -8.60 -11.78
N ARG A 157 -0.15 -8.71 -10.80
CA ARG A 157 -0.21 -7.80 -9.63
C ARG A 157 -0.83 -8.45 -8.40
N HIS A 158 -1.24 -9.73 -8.49
CA HIS A 158 -1.95 -10.44 -7.44
C HIS A 158 -1.20 -10.34 -6.09
N TYR A 159 0.09 -10.70 -6.09
CA TYR A 159 0.90 -10.65 -4.87
C TYR A 159 1.11 -9.24 -4.31
N LEU A 160 1.20 -8.22 -5.17
CA LEU A 160 1.26 -6.83 -4.71
C LEU A 160 -0.03 -6.40 -4.03
N ILE A 161 -1.19 -6.78 -4.57
CA ILE A 161 -2.48 -6.49 -3.96
C ILE A 161 -2.60 -7.21 -2.61
N CYS A 162 -2.23 -8.49 -2.55
CA CYS A 162 -2.21 -9.24 -1.30
C CYS A 162 -1.33 -8.55 -0.26
N ALA A 163 -0.08 -8.23 -0.62
CA ALA A 163 0.85 -7.55 0.28
C ALA A 163 0.36 -6.17 0.71
N MET A 164 -0.23 -5.39 -0.20
CA MET A 164 -0.82 -4.09 0.13
C MET A 164 -1.92 -4.23 1.18
N TRP A 165 -2.84 -5.19 1.02
CA TRP A 165 -3.91 -5.44 1.99
C TRP A 165 -3.41 -6.02 3.30
N GLU A 166 -2.42 -6.89 3.26
CA GLU A 166 -1.83 -7.54 4.43
C GLU A 166 -1.11 -6.56 5.36
N THR A 167 -0.82 -5.33 4.92
CA THR A 167 -0.40 -4.25 5.84
C THR A 167 -1.44 -3.97 6.92
N ALA A 168 -2.71 -4.28 6.63
CA ALA A 168 -3.86 -3.95 7.45
C ALA A 168 -3.93 -2.45 7.80
N ASP A 169 -3.35 -1.57 6.99
CA ASP A 169 -3.42 -0.12 7.19
C ASP A 169 -4.49 0.50 6.26
N PRO A 170 -5.61 1.02 6.80
CA PRO A 170 -6.66 1.62 6.00
C PRO A 170 -6.24 2.87 5.20
N ILE A 171 -5.05 3.44 5.44
CA ILE A 171 -4.55 4.59 4.66
C ILE A 171 -4.37 4.26 3.17
N CYS A 172 -4.15 2.98 2.82
CA CYS A 172 -4.09 2.56 1.42
C CYS A 172 -5.39 2.88 0.65
N LEU A 173 -6.53 2.93 1.34
CA LEU A 173 -7.81 3.31 0.74
C LEU A 173 -7.80 4.79 0.28
N VAL A 174 -7.11 5.66 1.03
CA VAL A 174 -6.94 7.09 0.67
C VAL A 174 -6.02 7.22 -0.54
N TYR A 175 -4.93 6.45 -0.58
CA TYR A 175 -4.06 6.43 -1.76
C TYR A 175 -4.80 5.92 -3.01
N LEU A 176 -5.67 4.91 -2.87
CA LEU A 176 -6.52 4.43 -3.95
C LEU A 176 -7.58 5.45 -4.37
N SER A 177 -8.16 6.21 -3.43
CA SER A 177 -9.21 7.19 -3.77
C SER A 177 -8.68 8.34 -4.63
N ASN A 178 -7.41 8.71 -4.49
CA ASN A 178 -6.75 9.71 -5.35
C ASN A 178 -6.84 9.35 -6.85
N TYR A 179 -6.95 8.07 -7.19
CA TYR A 179 -7.09 7.61 -8.57
C TYR A 179 -8.53 7.68 -9.11
N LEU A 180 -9.55 7.89 -8.27
CA LEU A 180 -10.92 8.08 -8.73
C LEU A 180 -11.04 9.25 -9.73
N LEU A 181 -10.28 10.31 -9.48
CA LEU A 181 -10.26 11.52 -10.31
C LEU A 181 -9.15 11.52 -11.36
N SER A 182 -8.49 10.38 -11.63
CA SER A 182 -7.48 10.29 -12.69
C SER A 182 -8.10 10.56 -14.07
N ASP A 183 -7.40 11.35 -14.90
CA ASP A 183 -7.76 11.55 -16.31
C ASP A 183 -7.65 10.26 -17.15
N GLN A 184 -6.96 9.24 -16.60
CA GLN A 184 -6.79 7.95 -17.25
C GLN A 184 -7.93 7.01 -16.83
N SER A 185 -8.86 6.76 -17.74
CA SER A 185 -10.06 5.95 -17.47
C SER A 185 -9.76 4.55 -16.92
N VAL A 186 -8.64 3.94 -17.34
CA VAL A 186 -8.19 2.63 -16.84
C VAL A 186 -7.89 2.68 -15.34
N GLU A 187 -7.24 3.74 -14.87
CA GLU A 187 -6.87 3.93 -13.48
C GLU A 187 -8.10 4.25 -12.63
N SER A 188 -8.94 5.18 -13.10
CA SER A 188 -10.17 5.57 -12.38
C SER A 188 -11.16 4.41 -12.25
N ASN A 189 -11.32 3.61 -13.30
CA ASN A 189 -12.18 2.42 -13.28
C ASN A 189 -11.63 1.36 -12.32
N TYR A 190 -10.31 1.20 -12.25
CA TYR A 190 -9.69 0.28 -11.32
C TYR A 190 -9.92 0.70 -9.87
N ALA A 191 -9.61 1.96 -9.54
CA ALA A 191 -9.82 2.52 -8.22
C ALA A 191 -11.27 2.38 -7.77
N ARG A 192 -12.22 2.73 -8.64
CA ARG A 192 -13.66 2.62 -8.38
C ARG A 192 -14.09 1.18 -8.12
N ARG A 193 -13.58 0.22 -8.90
CA ARG A 193 -13.87 -1.20 -8.71
C ARG A 193 -13.29 -1.72 -7.38
N THR A 194 -12.08 -1.32 -7.04
CA THR A 194 -11.41 -1.71 -5.79
C THR A 194 -12.13 -1.14 -4.57
N LEU A 195 -12.66 0.08 -4.65
CA LEU A 195 -13.41 0.73 -3.58
C LEU A 195 -14.91 0.39 -3.57
N ALA A 196 -15.40 -0.45 -4.50
CA ALA A 196 -16.81 -0.79 -4.64
C ALA A 196 -17.38 -1.66 -3.48
N PHE A 197 -16.56 -2.06 -2.51
CA PHE A 197 -17.05 -2.64 -1.26
C PHE A 197 -17.76 -1.60 -0.38
N ILE A 198 -17.49 -0.30 -0.62
CA ILE A 198 -18.20 0.83 -0.03
C ILE A 198 -19.48 1.07 -0.86
N PRO A 199 -20.69 0.84 -0.31
CA PRO A 199 -21.93 0.93 -1.07
C PRO A 199 -22.14 2.29 -1.76
N GLU A 200 -21.83 3.38 -1.07
CA GLU A 200 -22.00 4.75 -1.55
C GLU A 200 -21.09 5.03 -2.75
N VAL A 201 -19.86 4.52 -2.75
CA VAL A 201 -18.92 4.58 -3.88
C VAL A 201 -19.40 3.72 -5.05
N ARG A 202 -19.87 2.51 -4.76
CA ARG A 202 -20.39 1.58 -5.78
C ARG A 202 -21.58 2.17 -6.54
N HIS A 203 -22.48 2.85 -5.82
CA HIS A 203 -23.74 3.37 -6.36
C HIS A 203 -23.67 4.83 -6.83
N ALA A 204 -22.52 5.50 -6.69
CA ALA A 204 -22.30 6.84 -7.22
C ALA A 204 -22.56 6.92 -8.73
N LEU A 205 -22.98 8.07 -9.25
CA LEU A 205 -23.26 8.24 -10.68
C LEU A 205 -21.97 8.38 -11.49
N ASP A 206 -21.03 9.18 -10.99
CA ASP A 206 -19.75 9.49 -11.62
C ASP A 206 -18.60 9.43 -10.60
N ASN A 207 -17.38 9.67 -11.06
CA ASN A 207 -16.18 9.59 -10.21
C ASN A 207 -16.06 10.73 -9.20
N GLN A 208 -16.64 11.91 -9.48
CA GLN A 208 -16.66 13.03 -8.52
C GLN A 208 -17.57 12.70 -7.34
N SER A 209 -18.76 12.20 -7.64
CA SER A 209 -19.71 11.69 -6.66
C SER A 209 -19.13 10.51 -5.87
N ALA A 210 -18.37 9.63 -6.54
CA ALA A 210 -17.68 8.52 -5.88
C ALA A 210 -16.59 8.99 -4.92
N MET A 211 -15.83 10.04 -5.28
CA MET A 211 -14.83 10.63 -4.40
C MET A 211 -15.48 11.27 -3.16
N LEU A 212 -16.53 12.06 -3.34
CA LEU A 212 -17.26 12.66 -2.22
C LEU A 212 -17.88 11.60 -1.28
N ALA A 213 -18.45 10.55 -1.87
CA ALA A 213 -18.97 9.41 -1.13
C ALA A 213 -17.87 8.70 -0.33
N PHE A 214 -16.70 8.50 -0.94
CA PHE A 214 -15.54 7.93 -0.26
C PHE A 214 -15.08 8.81 0.91
N GLU A 215 -14.90 10.12 0.70
CA GLU A 215 -14.44 11.06 1.72
C GLU A 215 -15.37 11.05 2.93
N THR A 216 -16.68 11.15 2.68
CA THR A 216 -17.71 11.12 3.73
C THR A 216 -17.66 9.79 4.48
N TRP A 217 -17.64 8.67 3.76
CA TRP A 217 -17.59 7.35 4.36
C TRP A 217 -16.30 7.14 5.17
N TYR A 218 -15.16 7.57 4.66
CA TYR A 218 -13.87 7.37 5.31
C TYR A 218 -13.77 8.23 6.58
N GLU A 219 -14.18 9.50 6.55
CA GLU A 219 -14.20 10.38 7.73
C GLU A 219 -15.04 9.76 8.87
N GLU A 220 -16.16 9.13 8.54
CA GLU A 220 -17.04 8.51 9.53
C GLU A 220 -16.55 7.16 10.06
N ASN A 221 -15.74 6.44 9.28
CA ASN A 221 -15.47 5.02 9.53
C ASN A 221 -14.00 4.68 9.77
N ALA A 222 -13.03 5.53 9.41
CA ALA A 222 -11.60 5.21 9.41
C ALA A 222 -11.11 4.58 10.73
N HIS A 223 -11.53 5.13 11.87
CA HIS A 223 -11.15 4.63 13.21
C HIS A 223 -11.81 3.31 13.63
N PHE A 224 -12.74 2.80 12.83
CA PHE A 224 -13.52 1.60 13.08
C PHE A 224 -13.30 0.53 12.00
N LEU A 225 -12.36 0.72 11.08
CA LEU A 225 -12.06 -0.24 10.03
C LEU A 225 -11.20 -1.38 10.57
N VAL A 226 -11.58 -2.60 10.21
CA VAL A 226 -10.87 -3.84 10.56
C VAL A 226 -10.62 -4.62 9.29
N TYR A 227 -9.37 -5.01 9.10
CA TYR A 227 -8.95 -5.85 8.00
C TYR A 227 -9.62 -7.23 8.11
N THR A 228 -10.18 -7.72 7.01
CA THR A 228 -10.97 -8.96 6.99
C THR A 228 -10.14 -10.21 6.73
N GLY A 229 -8.88 -10.05 6.31
CA GLY A 229 -8.09 -11.14 5.73
C GLY A 229 -8.39 -11.41 4.26
N GLU A 230 -9.38 -10.73 3.66
CA GLU A 230 -9.68 -10.87 2.24
C GLU A 230 -8.62 -10.14 1.41
N THR A 231 -7.78 -10.93 0.73
CA THR A 231 -6.76 -10.45 -0.23
C THR A 231 -7.12 -10.74 -1.68
N ASN A 232 -8.16 -11.55 -1.92
CA ASN A 232 -8.41 -12.16 -3.22
C ASN A 232 -8.90 -11.12 -4.25
N ASP A 233 -8.04 -10.81 -5.23
CA ASP A 233 -8.35 -9.93 -6.36
C ASP A 233 -9.02 -10.68 -7.53
N ALA A 234 -9.10 -12.02 -7.46
CA ALA A 234 -9.71 -12.86 -8.49
C ALA A 234 -11.23 -13.02 -8.32
N VAL A 235 -11.79 -12.66 -7.15
CA VAL A 235 -13.24 -12.67 -6.91
C VAL A 235 -13.78 -11.24 -6.97
N PRO A 236 -14.74 -10.94 -7.87
CA PRO A 236 -15.40 -9.64 -7.87
C PRO A 236 -16.07 -9.37 -6.52
N GLY A 237 -15.73 -8.24 -5.89
CA GLY A 237 -16.40 -7.78 -4.68
C GLY A 237 -15.73 -8.14 -3.34
N GLY A 238 -14.42 -8.43 -3.35
CA GLY A 238 -13.63 -8.54 -2.12
C GLY A 238 -13.82 -7.34 -1.19
N ARG A 239 -13.88 -7.59 0.11
CA ARG A 239 -14.13 -6.61 1.16
C ARG A 239 -12.90 -6.57 2.08
N PRO A 240 -11.82 -5.88 1.69
CA PRO A 240 -10.58 -5.89 2.47
C PRO A 240 -10.80 -5.34 3.88
N TYR A 241 -11.77 -4.43 4.05
CA TYR A 241 -12.12 -3.87 5.35
C TYR A 241 -13.61 -4.03 5.67
N ARG A 242 -13.91 -4.19 6.96
CA ARG A 242 -15.26 -4.10 7.53
C ARG A 242 -15.31 -3.06 8.64
N ILE A 243 -16.49 -2.51 8.88
CA ILE A 243 -16.73 -1.61 10.02
C ILE A 243 -16.93 -2.45 11.28
N HIS A 244 -16.24 -2.09 12.36
CA HIS A 244 -16.44 -2.64 13.69
C HIS A 244 -17.58 -1.91 14.41
N TYR A 245 -18.83 -2.27 14.08
CA TYR A 245 -20.03 -1.54 14.53
C TYR A 245 -20.14 -1.36 16.04
N SER A 246 -19.72 -2.34 16.85
CA SER A 246 -19.76 -2.21 18.31
C SER A 246 -18.75 -1.18 18.83
N ALA A 247 -17.61 -1.02 18.15
CA ALA A 247 -16.64 0.00 18.49
C ALA A 247 -17.08 1.39 17.99
N LYS A 248 -17.65 1.46 16.78
CA LYS A 248 -18.32 2.67 16.26
C LYS A 248 -19.43 3.15 17.20
N TYR A 249 -20.26 2.23 17.68
CA TYR A 249 -21.31 2.49 18.66
C TYR A 249 -20.77 3.06 19.98
N LEU A 250 -19.68 2.52 20.52
CA LEU A 250 -19.07 3.04 21.76
C LEU A 250 -18.13 4.23 21.52
N GLY A 251 -17.85 4.57 20.27
CA GLY A 251 -16.88 5.59 19.93
C GLY A 251 -15.43 5.22 20.29
N LYS A 252 -15.09 3.93 20.26
CA LYS A 252 -13.76 3.41 20.60
C LYS A 252 -12.98 3.12 19.31
N ILE A 253 -11.73 3.55 19.26
CA ILE A 253 -10.86 3.28 18.11
C ILE A 253 -10.42 1.82 18.21
N VAL A 254 -10.37 1.12 17.08
CA VAL A 254 -9.88 -0.27 17.02
C VAL A 254 -8.54 -0.34 16.31
N SER A 255 -7.74 -1.34 16.69
CA SER A 255 -6.61 -1.76 15.88
C SER A 255 -7.13 -2.33 14.55
N PRO A 256 -6.71 -1.82 13.39
CA PRO A 256 -7.15 -2.36 12.10
C PRO A 256 -6.82 -3.84 11.90
N ARG A 257 -5.73 -4.33 12.51
CA ARG A 257 -5.28 -5.73 12.39
C ARG A 257 -6.03 -6.69 13.31
N SER A 258 -6.16 -6.35 14.60
CA SER A 258 -6.80 -7.26 15.57
C SER A 258 -8.31 -7.02 15.73
N GLY A 259 -8.80 -5.85 15.36
CA GLY A 259 -10.16 -5.39 15.66
C GLY A 259 -10.41 -5.08 17.13
N GLU A 260 -9.39 -5.22 18.00
CA GLU A 260 -9.51 -4.94 19.42
C GLU A 260 -9.57 -3.42 19.68
N PRO A 261 -10.43 -2.96 20.58
CA PRO A 261 -10.42 -1.57 21.02
C PRO A 261 -9.06 -1.18 21.61
N ILE A 262 -8.50 -0.07 21.16
CA ILE A 262 -7.25 0.49 21.70
C ILE A 262 -7.48 0.94 23.16
N GLN A 263 -8.68 1.41 23.47
CA GLN A 263 -9.06 1.83 24.82
C GLN A 263 -9.78 0.71 25.57
N VAL A 264 -9.42 0.52 26.84
CA VAL A 264 -10.11 -0.41 27.75
C VAL A 264 -11.57 0.00 27.91
N LEU A 265 -12.47 -0.98 27.83
CA LEU A 265 -13.89 -0.80 28.08
C LEU A 265 -14.17 -0.67 29.58
N LEU A 266 -14.91 0.37 29.95
CA LEU A 266 -15.44 0.56 31.30
C LEU A 266 -16.51 -0.49 31.63
N SER A 267 -16.78 -0.73 32.91
CA SER A 267 -17.71 -1.78 33.35
C SER A 267 -19.15 -1.60 32.80
N ASN A 268 -19.61 -0.35 32.70
CA ASN A 268 -20.90 -0.01 32.09
C ASN A 268 -20.88 -0.20 30.56
N GLU A 269 -19.79 0.17 29.89
CA GLU A 269 -19.59 -0.04 28.45
C GLU A 269 -19.61 -1.53 28.10
N LYS A 270 -19.00 -2.40 28.93
CA LYS A 270 -19.00 -3.86 28.74
C LYS A 270 -20.43 -4.42 28.69
N LYS A 271 -21.31 -4.00 29.59
CA LYS A 271 -22.71 -4.46 29.61
C LYS A 271 -23.43 -4.09 28.30
N ASN A 272 -23.34 -2.83 27.90
CA ASN A 272 -23.98 -2.37 26.67
C ASN A 272 -23.32 -2.96 25.41
N TYR A 273 -22.02 -3.23 25.44
CA TYR A 273 -21.30 -3.96 24.39
C TYR A 273 -21.90 -5.36 24.18
N PHE A 274 -22.04 -6.15 25.26
CA PHE A 274 -22.57 -7.52 25.15
C PHE A 274 -24.03 -7.57 24.70
N GLU A 275 -24.84 -6.58 25.08
CA GLU A 275 -26.22 -6.48 24.58
C GLU A 275 -26.26 -6.01 23.12
N PHE A 276 -25.38 -5.08 22.72
CA PHE A 276 -25.29 -4.58 21.35
C PHE A 276 -24.95 -5.69 20.35
N ILE A 277 -23.95 -6.53 20.65
CA ILE A 277 -23.51 -7.59 19.72
C ILE A 277 -24.59 -8.67 19.48
N LYS A 278 -25.57 -8.80 20.39
CA LYS A 278 -26.71 -9.71 20.25
C LYS A 278 -27.79 -9.16 19.32
N LEU A 279 -27.75 -7.87 18.98
CA LEU A 279 -28.72 -7.26 18.09
C LEU A 279 -28.57 -7.79 16.65
N PRO A 280 -29.66 -7.89 15.88
CA PRO A 280 -29.59 -8.08 14.43
C PRO A 280 -28.67 -7.05 13.76
N ILE A 281 -27.93 -7.46 12.73
CA ILE A 281 -26.93 -6.61 12.06
C ILE A 281 -27.49 -5.27 11.58
N ARG A 282 -28.75 -5.24 11.09
CA ARG A 282 -29.41 -3.99 10.67
C ARG A 282 -29.54 -3.00 11.83
N LEU A 283 -29.89 -3.47 13.02
CA LEU A 283 -29.98 -2.63 14.21
C LEU A 283 -28.60 -2.20 14.71
N GLN A 284 -27.57 -3.05 14.59
CA GLN A 284 -26.20 -2.65 14.91
C GLN A 284 -25.73 -1.51 13.99
N ILE A 285 -26.01 -1.58 12.70
CA ILE A 285 -25.70 -0.53 11.72
C ILE A 285 -26.41 0.78 12.11
N SER A 286 -27.74 0.76 12.24
CA SER A 286 -28.51 1.97 12.55
C SER A 286 -28.14 2.59 13.90
N LEU A 287 -27.95 1.77 14.93
CA LEU A 287 -27.62 2.25 16.28
C LEU A 287 -26.19 2.78 16.37
N SER A 288 -25.23 2.16 15.68
CA SER A 288 -23.86 2.66 15.63
C SER A 288 -23.73 3.96 14.82
N ALA A 289 -24.47 4.08 13.71
CA ALA A 289 -24.55 5.33 12.94
C ALA A 289 -25.16 6.46 13.78
N TYR A 290 -26.30 6.20 14.43
CA TYR A 290 -26.95 7.16 15.32
C TYR A 290 -26.04 7.59 16.49
N SER A 291 -25.39 6.62 17.15
CA SER A 291 -24.45 6.89 18.24
C SER A 291 -23.29 7.77 17.78
N SER A 292 -22.68 7.44 16.65
CA SER A 292 -21.57 8.21 16.07
C SER A 292 -21.98 9.65 15.74
N LEU A 293 -23.16 9.82 15.14
CA LEU A 293 -23.73 11.12 14.81
C LEU A 293 -23.99 11.95 16.07
N LEU A 294 -24.67 11.35 17.06
CA LEU A 294 -24.99 12.00 18.33
C LEU A 294 -23.71 12.38 19.09
N ARG A 295 -22.67 11.55 19.03
CA ARG A 295 -21.35 11.85 19.62
C ARG A 295 -20.67 13.03 18.93
N LYS A 296 -20.71 13.10 17.59
CA LYS A 296 -20.11 14.18 16.80
C LYS A 296 -20.84 15.51 17.02
N GLN A 297 -22.17 15.50 17.02
CA GLN A 297 -22.99 16.72 17.08
C GLN A 297 -23.32 17.17 18.51
N GLN A 298 -23.61 16.23 19.42
CA GLN A 298 -24.11 16.51 20.76
C GLN A 298 -23.41 15.63 21.83
N PRO A 299 -22.09 15.80 22.05
CA PRO A 299 -21.31 14.92 22.95
C PRO A 299 -21.87 14.81 24.37
N LYS A 300 -22.49 15.87 24.90
CA LYS A 300 -23.08 15.88 26.25
C LYS A 300 -24.30 14.95 26.34
N ILE A 301 -25.17 14.97 25.33
CA ILE A 301 -26.36 14.12 25.25
C ILE A 301 -25.93 12.67 25.03
N TRP A 302 -24.95 12.46 24.14
CA TRP A 302 -24.39 11.15 23.87
C TRP A 302 -23.89 10.42 25.12
N ARG A 303 -23.18 11.11 26.03
CA ARG A 303 -22.67 10.51 27.28
C ARG A 303 -23.78 9.98 28.19
N GLY A 304 -24.91 10.68 28.25
CA GLY A 304 -26.08 10.24 29.02
C GLY A 304 -26.83 9.09 28.32
N TRP A 305 -26.92 9.16 26.99
CA TRP A 305 -27.61 8.16 26.17
C TRP A 305 -26.88 6.80 26.12
N VAL A 306 -25.57 6.79 25.91
CA VAL A 306 -24.78 5.56 25.68
C VAL A 306 -24.73 4.63 26.90
N VAL A 307 -25.05 5.14 28.10
CA VAL A 307 -25.12 4.36 29.34
C VAL A 307 -26.51 3.83 29.65
N GLN A 308 -27.55 4.28 28.93
CA GLN A 308 -28.90 3.74 29.07
C GLN A 308 -28.95 2.28 28.61
N PRO A 309 -29.92 1.47 29.06
CA PRO A 309 -30.17 0.14 28.51
C PRO A 309 -30.40 0.18 27.00
N ILE A 310 -29.88 -0.80 26.25
CA ILE A 310 -30.04 -0.90 24.79
C ILE A 310 -31.51 -0.77 24.35
N LYS A 311 -32.46 -1.31 25.12
CA LYS A 311 -33.90 -1.21 24.81
C LYS A 311 -34.40 0.25 24.76
N GLU A 312 -33.90 1.11 25.64
CA GLU A 312 -34.24 2.54 25.66
C GLU A 312 -33.54 3.27 24.50
N GLN A 313 -32.28 2.94 24.24
CA GLN A 313 -31.53 3.51 23.11
C GLN A 313 -32.17 3.21 21.75
N LEU A 314 -32.76 2.01 21.59
CA LEU A 314 -33.48 1.62 20.37
C LEU A 314 -34.76 2.44 20.13
N GLN A 315 -35.34 3.03 21.18
CA GLN A 315 -36.47 3.95 21.00
C GLN A 315 -36.01 5.25 20.33
N SER A 316 -34.79 5.71 20.60
CA SER A 316 -34.23 6.93 20.01
C SER A 316 -34.06 6.87 18.50
N ILE A 317 -33.82 5.66 17.94
CA ILE A 317 -33.74 5.45 16.49
C ILE A 317 -35.11 5.23 15.84
N SER A 318 -36.09 4.77 16.61
CA SER A 318 -37.47 4.48 16.13
C SER A 318 -38.39 5.70 16.22
N THR A 319 -38.09 6.61 17.13
CA THR A 319 -38.82 7.86 17.37
C THR A 319 -37.79 8.94 17.65
N PRO A 320 -37.27 9.63 16.62
CA PRO A 320 -36.19 10.60 16.80
C PRO A 320 -36.68 11.82 17.59
N ALA A 321 -36.60 11.74 18.92
CA ALA A 321 -36.94 12.81 19.85
C ALA A 321 -35.96 14.01 19.75
N HIS A 322 -34.84 13.82 19.05
CA HIS A 322 -33.76 14.80 18.91
C HIS A 322 -33.66 15.41 17.51
N GLY A 323 -34.74 15.37 16.71
CA GLY A 323 -34.79 15.88 15.33
C GLY A 323 -34.67 14.76 14.28
N ARG A 324 -35.33 14.90 13.13
CA ARG A 324 -35.25 13.91 12.05
C ARG A 324 -33.80 13.84 11.53
N TYR A 325 -33.15 12.72 11.77
CA TYR A 325 -31.87 12.39 11.14
C TYR A 325 -32.17 11.46 9.97
N ASN A 326 -31.87 11.90 8.75
CA ASN A 326 -31.92 11.03 7.58
C ASN A 326 -30.73 10.06 7.70
N LEU A 327 -31.03 8.82 8.12
CA LEU A 327 -30.10 7.69 8.14
C LEU A 327 -30.02 7.03 6.76
#